data_AF-A0A838CW60-F1
#
_entry.id   AF-A0A838CW60-F1
#
_cell.length_a   1.000
_cell.length_b   1.000
_cell.length_c   1.000
_cell.angle_alpha   90.00
_cell.angle_beta   90.00
_cell.angle_gamma   90.00
#
_symmetry.space_group_name_H-M   'P 1'
#
loop_
_entity.id
_entity.type
_entity.pdbx_description
1 polymer ?
#
loop_
_entity_poly.entity_id
_entity_poly.type
_entity_poly.pdbx_seq_one_letter_code
_entity_poly.pdbx_strand_id
1 'polypeptide(L)' 'MVKSIKGQFVLILVAAIGFIIYSFSFIQFTGEERFLPIRVLFYFIMIVSVFNAGMNTQKYIHVRKKE' A
#
# COMPACT_ATOMS: atom_id res chain seq x y z
N MET A 1 -1.52 1.22 -15.19
CA MET A 1 -2.32 0.21 -14.45
C MET A 1 -1.86 -1.17 -14.91
N VAL A 2 -1.20 -1.94 -14.06
CA VAL A 2 -0.76 -3.30 -14.43
C VAL A 2 -2.00 -4.07 -14.88
N LYS A 3 -2.02 -4.57 -16.13
CA LYS A 3 -3.23 -5.19 -16.73
C LYS A 3 -3.65 -6.49 -16.02
N SER A 4 -2.72 -7.16 -15.36
CA SER A 4 -2.96 -8.45 -14.70
C SER A 4 -3.39 -8.26 -13.24
N ILE A 5 -4.58 -8.78 -12.90
CA ILE A 5 -5.09 -8.87 -11.51
C ILE A 5 -4.09 -9.62 -10.61
N LYS A 6 -3.47 -10.69 -11.12
CA LYS A 6 -2.46 -11.45 -10.37
C LYS A 6 -1.23 -10.60 -10.06
N GLY A 7 -0.79 -9.78 -11.02
CA GLY A 7 0.34 -8.86 -10.82
C GLY A 7 0.02 -7.75 -9.83
N GLN A 8 -1.21 -7.22 -9.86
CA GLN A 8 -1.67 -6.25 -8.87
C GLN A 8 -1.72 -6.83 -7.46
N PHE A 9 -2.19 -8.08 -7.32
CA PHE A 9 -2.22 -8.78 -6.04
C PHE A 9 -0.82 -8.97 -5.45
N VAL A 10 0.14 -9.44 -6.25
CA VAL A 10 1.55 -9.59 -5.81
C VAL A 10 2.15 -8.25 -5.40
N LEU A 11 1.90 -7.17 -6.15
CA LEU A 11 2.39 -5.84 -5.81
C LEU A 11 1.78 -5.31 -4.49
N ILE A 12 0.50 -5.55 -4.25
CA ILE A 12 -0.17 -5.19 -2.99
C ILE A 12 0.45 -5.98 -1.82
N LEU A 13 0.74 -7.26 -2.02
CA LEU A 13 1.31 -8.14 -1.00
C LEU A 13 2.75 -7.71 -0.64
N VAL A 14 3.57 -7.41 -1.66
CA VAL A 14 4.94 -6.88 -1.46
C VAL A 14 4.91 -5.52 -0.77
N ALA A 15 4.00 -4.63 -1.17
CA ALA A 15 3.83 -3.33 -0.52
C ALA A 15 3.40 -3.47 0.96
N ALA A 16 2.48 -4.38 1.26
CA ALA A 16 2.02 -4.65 2.62
C ALA A 16 3.14 -5.22 3.50
N ILE A 17 3.90 -6.19 2.99
CA ILE A 17 5.05 -6.77 3.71
C ILE A 17 6.13 -5.71 3.94
N GLY A 18 6.45 -4.91 2.91
CA GLY A 18 7.40 -3.81 3.04
C GLY A 18 6.97 -2.77 4.07
N PHE A 19 5.67 -2.48 4.15
CA PHE A 19 5.11 -1.56 5.14
C PHE A 19 5.13 -2.12 6.57
N ILE A 20 4.89 -3.42 6.74
CA ILE A 20 5.02 -4.12 8.01
C ILE A 20 6.47 -4.06 8.50
N ILE A 21 7.42 -4.46 7.65
CA ILE A 21 8.86 -4.42 7.98
C ILE A 21 9.28 -2.99 8.32
N TYR A 22 8.85 -2.00 7.52
CA TYR A 22 9.11 -0.59 7.78
C TYR A 22 8.55 -0.15 9.13
N SER A 23 7.28 -0.47 9.40
CA SER A 23 6.61 -0.08 10.66
C SER A 23 7.29 -0.70 11.88
N PHE A 24 7.67 -1.98 11.81
CA PHE A 24 8.39 -2.68 12.88
C PHE A 24 9.84 -2.21 13.03
N SER A 25 10.51 -1.83 11.94
CA SER A 25 11.85 -1.22 12.00
C SER A 25 11.85 0.17 12.65
N PHE A 26 10.68 0.81 12.81
CA PHE A 26 10.50 2.11 13.46
C PHE A 26 9.94 2.03 14.89
N ILE A 27 9.73 0.84 15.44
CA ILE A 27 9.38 0.65 16.86
C ILE A 27 10.66 0.75 17.70
N GLN A 28 11.27 1.93 17.70
CA GLN A 28 12.03 2.56 18.79
C GLN A 28 12.29 4.03 18.41
N PHE A 29 11.68 5.01 19.09
CA PHE A 29 12.22 5.61 20.31
C PHE A 29 13.57 6.36 20.20
N THR A 30 14.04 6.72 19.00
CA THR A 30 15.34 7.42 18.86
C THR A 30 15.27 8.93 18.62
N GLY A 31 14.12 9.50 18.24
CA GLY A 31 14.00 10.95 18.01
C GLY A 31 14.89 11.50 16.88
N GLU A 32 15.48 10.63 16.03
CA GLU A 32 16.37 11.08 14.97
C GLU A 32 15.60 11.55 13.72
N GLU A 33 15.71 12.85 13.44
CA GLU A 33 15.07 13.51 12.29
C GLU A 33 15.58 13.05 10.92
N ARG A 34 16.72 12.36 10.87
CA ARG A 34 17.35 11.86 9.62
C ARG A 34 16.43 10.95 8.80
N PHE A 35 15.44 10.34 9.45
CA PHE A 35 14.53 9.39 8.81
C PHE A 35 13.15 9.97 8.44
N LEU A 36 12.90 11.26 8.69
CA LEU A 36 11.63 11.93 8.36
C LEU A 36 11.21 11.81 6.88
N PRO A 37 12.10 12.02 5.88
CA PRO A 37 11.70 11.98 4.47
C PRO A 37 11.22 10.60 4.01
N ILE A 38 11.92 9.55 4.44
CA ILE A 38 11.58 8.16 4.16
C ILE A 38 10.24 7.79 4.83
N ARG A 39 9.98 8.31 6.03
CA ARG A 39 8.71 8.12 6.72
C ARG A 39 7.53 8.74 5.99
N VAL A 40 7.68 9.98 5.54
CA VAL A 40 6.65 10.65 4.74
C VAL A 40 6.39 9.89 3.44
N LEU A 41 7.45 9.39 2.78
CA LEU A 41 7.32 8.58 1.57
C LEU A 41 6.54 7.27 1.80
N PHE A 42 6.84 6.54 2.87
CA PHE A 42 6.13 5.30 3.19
C PHE A 42 4.66 5.54 3.56
N TYR A 43 4.35 6.61 4.29
CA TYR A 43 2.95 7.00 4.54
C TYR A 43 2.23 7.38 3.24
N PHE A 44 2.90 8.07 2.33
CA PHE A 44 2.33 8.40 1.02
C PHE A 44 2.02 7.14 0.20
N ILE A 45 2.95 6.19 0.15
CA ILE A 45 2.77 4.89 -0.52
C ILE A 45 1.60 4.11 0.08
N MET A 46 1.44 4.13 1.40
CA MET A 46 0.32 3.50 2.10
C MET A 46 -1.02 4.11 1.68
N ILE A 47 -1.15 5.45 1.70
CA ILE A 47 -2.38 6.15 1.30
C ILE A 47 -2.77 5.79 -0.15
N VAL A 48 -1.80 5.85 -1.06
CA VAL A 48 -2.02 5.50 -2.48
C VAL A 48 -2.43 4.03 -2.64
N SER A 49 -1.83 3.14 -1.86
CA SER A 49 -2.15 1.70 -1.90
C SER A 49 -3.56 1.41 -1.42
N VAL A 50 -3.99 2.02 -0.31
CA VAL A 50 -5.37 1.88 0.22
C VAL A 50 -6.39 2.45 -0.77
N PHE A 51 -6.12 3.62 -1.34
CA PHE A 51 -6.98 4.22 -2.35
C PHE A 51 -7.16 3.32 -3.58
N ASN A 52 -6.05 2.75 -4.07
CA ASN A 52 -6.06 1.85 -5.21
C ASN A 52 -6.81 0.53 -4.91
N ALA A 53 -6.67 0.00 -3.69
CA ALA A 53 -7.43 -1.18 -3.24
C ALA A 53 -8.94 -0.90 -3.19
N GLY A 54 -9.34 0.27 -2.66
CA GLY A 54 -10.74 0.71 -2.63
C GLY A 54 -11.34 0.88 -4.03
N MET A 55 -10.61 1.53 -4.95
CA MET A 55 -11.04 1.66 -6.35
C MET A 55 -11.21 0.31 -7.04
N ASN A 56 -10.26 -0.61 -6.88
CA ASN A 56 -10.36 -1.94 -7.47
C ASN A 56 -11.54 -2.74 -6.91
N THR A 57 -11.82 -2.60 -5.61
CA THR A 57 -12.98 -3.22 -4.97
C THR A 57 -14.28 -2.67 -5.53
N GLN A 58 -14.41 -1.35 -5.66
CA GLN A 58 -15.61 -0.75 -6.28
C GLN A 58 -15.79 -1.20 -7.72
N LYS A 59 -14.69 -1.29 -8.49
CA LYS A 59 -14.73 -1.76 -9.88
C LYS A 59 -15.18 -3.21 -9.97
N TYR A 60 -14.70 -4.07 -9.06
CA TYR A 60 -15.13 -5.47 -8.98
C TYR A 60 -16.63 -5.60 -8.66
N ILE A 61 -17.12 -4.85 -7.66
CA ILE A 61 -18.54 -4.83 -7.29
C ILE A 61 -19.40 -4.36 -8.47
N HIS A 62 -18.98 -3.32 -9.18
CA HIS A 62 -19.74 -2.78 -10.33
C HIS A 62 -19.84 -3.76 -11.50
N VAL A 63 -18.77 -4.51 -11.78
CA VAL A 63 -18.78 -5.57 -12.80
C VAL A 63 -19.73 -6.70 -12.39
N ARG A 64 -19.63 -7.18 -11.15
CA ARG A 64 -20.50 -8.22 -10.57
C ARG A 64 -21.99 -7.85 -10.53
N LYS A 65 -22.31 -6.55 -10.50
CA LYS A 65 -23.70 -6.05 -10.47
C LYS A 65 -24.31 -5.92 -11.87
N LYS A 66 -23.49 -6.00 -12.92
CA LYS A 66 -23.90 -5.97 -14.32
C LYS A 66 -24.02 -7.36 -14.95
N GLU A 67 -23.42 -8.37 -14.35
CA GLU A 67 -23.65 -9.80 -14.62
C GLU A 67 -24.87 -10.30 -13.84
#